data_AF-A0A955HKM3-F1
#
_entry.id   AF-A0A955HKM3-F1
#
_cell.length_a   1.000
_cell.length_b   1.000
_cell.length_c   1.000
_cell.angle_alpha   90.00
_cell.angle_beta   90.00
_cell.angle_gamma   90.00
#
_symmetry.space_group_name_H-M   'P 1'
#
loop_
_entity.id
_entity.type
_entity.pdbx_description
1 polymer ?
#
loop_
_entity_poly.entity_id
_entity_poly.type
_entity_poly.pdbx_seq_one_letter_code
_entity_poly.pdbx_strand_id
1 'polypeptide(L)'
;MVRNEATYQEAVRLRERGFTLAEIAKYCDVSKSTVSKWLKNNAMSAVVTTQNKRRAGLENAKRLKLVHKARSGERTLRYKETKRTAEVEFTHYKADALFVAGVMLYQTHGDLDNGRPIRISSTDAVAHQIFIRFAKTYLGITPKQVRLWLLLYPQHNEEVCMRYWKKHTSLPYTQFHRNQYVQGNSQKKPLHYGVGNTIIGSTVLKLKLIHWCDLLQKSLIKK
;
A
#
# COMPACT_ATOMS: atom_id res chain seq x y z
N MET A 1 -2.47 43.76 -13.12
CA MET A 1 -1.42 44.78 -13.35
C MET A 1 -0.07 44.09 -13.23
N VAL A 2 0.62 43.87 -14.35
CA VAL A 2 1.98 43.29 -14.34
C VAL A 2 2.92 44.40 -13.87
N ARG A 3 3.64 44.18 -12.76
CA ARG A 3 4.52 45.19 -12.15
C ARG A 3 5.80 45.49 -12.95
N ASN A 4 6.10 44.72 -13.99
CA ASN A 4 7.31 44.88 -14.80
C ASN A 4 7.12 44.27 -16.22
N GLU A 5 6.76 45.09 -17.19
CA GLU A 5 6.42 44.69 -18.57
C GLU A 5 7.60 44.00 -19.29
N ALA A 6 8.83 44.47 -19.05
CA ALA A 6 10.04 43.88 -19.66
C ALA A 6 10.25 42.42 -19.23
N THR A 7 10.07 42.13 -17.94
CA THR A 7 10.19 40.76 -17.42
C THR A 7 9.05 39.84 -17.87
N TYR A 8 7.88 40.40 -18.17
CA TYR A 8 6.76 39.65 -18.71
C TYR A 8 7.00 39.25 -20.17
N GLN A 9 7.46 40.18 -21.00
CA GLN A 9 7.83 39.88 -22.39
C GLN A 9 8.93 38.82 -22.45
N GLU A 10 9.93 38.90 -21.55
CA GLU A 10 10.96 37.87 -21.45
C GLU A 10 10.42 36.51 -21.03
N ALA A 11 9.50 36.47 -20.05
CA ALA A 11 8.83 35.24 -19.64
C ALA A 11 8.03 34.60 -20.78
N VAL A 12 7.40 35.41 -21.66
CA VAL A 12 6.70 34.93 -22.86
C VAL A 12 7.68 34.35 -23.87
N ARG A 13 8.78 35.05 -24.20
CA ARG A 13 9.81 34.56 -25.13
C ARG A 13 10.42 33.23 -24.66
N LEU A 14 10.77 33.13 -23.38
CA LEU A 14 11.28 31.88 -22.80
C LEU A 14 10.24 30.77 -22.83
N ARG A 15 8.96 31.11 -22.62
CA ARG A 15 7.89 30.13 -22.69
C ARG A 15 7.70 29.57 -24.09
N GLU A 16 7.76 30.41 -25.11
CA GLU A 16 7.68 30.01 -26.52
C GLU A 16 8.83 29.09 -26.92
N ARG A 17 10.02 29.31 -26.34
CA ARG A 17 11.18 28.41 -26.48
C ARG A 17 11.04 27.09 -25.73
N GLY A 18 9.96 26.87 -24.98
CA GLY A 18 9.65 25.60 -24.31
C GLY A 18 10.05 25.52 -22.84
N PHE A 19 10.56 26.60 -22.23
CA PHE A 19 11.00 26.59 -20.83
C PHE A 19 9.83 26.36 -19.86
N THR A 20 10.11 25.66 -18.76
CA THR A 20 9.16 25.44 -17.67
C THR A 20 8.95 26.69 -16.83
N LEU A 21 7.80 26.78 -16.14
CA LEU A 21 7.51 27.90 -15.24
C LEU A 21 8.54 28.04 -14.11
N ALA A 22 9.21 26.96 -13.71
CA ALA A 22 10.25 26.98 -12.68
C ALA A 22 11.57 27.53 -13.23
N GLU A 23 11.93 27.20 -14.46
CA GLU A 23 13.12 27.75 -15.13
C GLU A 23 12.95 29.23 -15.43
N ILE A 24 11.78 29.63 -15.92
CA ILE A 24 11.45 31.05 -16.16
C ILE A 24 11.47 31.84 -14.85
N ALA A 25 10.92 31.28 -13.76
CA ALA A 25 10.97 31.90 -12.44
C ALA A 25 12.41 32.15 -11.96
N LYS A 26 13.31 31.18 -12.17
CA LYS A 26 14.73 31.31 -11.84
C LYS A 26 15.45 32.32 -12.74
N TYR A 27 15.12 32.34 -14.03
CA TYR A 27 15.77 33.23 -15.00
C TYR A 27 15.35 34.70 -14.83
N CYS A 28 14.05 34.94 -14.61
CA CYS A 28 13.50 36.28 -14.44
C CYS A 28 13.53 36.77 -12.98
N ASP A 29 14.16 36.02 -12.06
CA ASP A 29 14.22 36.29 -10.61
C ASP A 29 12.86 36.65 -9.98
N VAL A 30 11.84 35.86 -10.28
CA VAL A 30 10.48 36.05 -9.76
C VAL A 30 9.91 34.74 -9.23
N SER A 31 8.91 34.83 -8.35
CA SER A 31 8.26 33.63 -7.84
C SER A 31 7.51 32.86 -8.95
N LYS A 32 7.52 31.53 -8.87
CA LYS A 32 6.79 30.65 -9.79
C LYS A 32 5.29 30.99 -9.87
N SER A 33 4.69 31.43 -8.76
CA SER A 33 3.29 31.85 -8.73
C SER A 33 3.05 33.11 -9.56
N THR A 34 4.02 34.02 -9.64
CA THR A 34 3.97 35.22 -10.49
C THR A 34 4.01 34.85 -11.97
N VAL A 35 4.96 34.02 -12.38
CA VAL A 35 5.06 33.51 -13.76
C VAL A 35 3.80 32.74 -14.17
N SER A 36 3.26 31.92 -13.26
CA SER A 36 2.01 31.19 -13.50
C SER A 36 0.81 32.11 -13.71
N LYS A 37 0.74 33.24 -12.99
CA LYS A 37 -0.34 34.23 -13.16
C LYS A 37 -0.21 34.95 -14.50
N TRP A 38 1.01 35.34 -14.88
CA TRP A 38 1.30 35.98 -16.15
C TRP A 38 0.92 35.13 -17.36
N LEU A 39 1.30 33.86 -17.34
CA LEU A 39 1.12 32.95 -18.47
C LEU A 39 -0.20 32.14 -18.41
N LYS A 40 -1.12 32.49 -17.50
CA LYS A 40 -2.36 31.74 -17.26
C LYS A 40 -3.30 31.71 -18.47
N ASN A 41 -3.44 32.84 -19.15
CA ASN A 41 -4.39 33.01 -20.25
C ASN A 41 -3.74 32.83 -21.63
N ASN A 42 -2.47 32.43 -21.68
CA ASN A 42 -1.75 32.21 -22.93
C ASN A 42 -1.97 30.76 -23.41
N ALA A 43 -2.66 30.60 -24.55
CA ALA A 43 -2.94 29.30 -25.15
C ALA A 43 -1.67 28.49 -25.46
N MET A 44 -0.59 29.14 -25.89
CA MET A 44 0.70 28.49 -26.16
C MET A 44 1.34 27.94 -24.87
N SER A 45 1.16 28.64 -23.74
CA SER A 45 1.64 28.13 -22.44
C SER A 45 0.95 26.82 -22.04
N ALA A 46 -0.31 26.60 -22.44
CA ALA A 46 -1.00 25.34 -22.22
C ALA A 46 -0.39 24.21 -23.07
N VAL A 47 -0.09 24.47 -24.35
CA VAL A 47 0.57 23.52 -25.25
C VAL A 47 1.96 23.12 -24.74
N VAL A 48 2.79 24.10 -24.37
CA VAL A 48 4.14 23.86 -23.81
C VAL A 48 4.06 23.07 -22.51
N THR A 49 3.05 23.33 -21.66
CA THR A 49 2.84 22.53 -20.44
C THR A 49 2.62 21.06 -20.77
N THR A 50 1.78 20.77 -21.75
CA THR A 50 1.46 19.40 -22.17
C THR A 50 2.68 18.71 -22.77
N GLN A 51 3.45 19.40 -23.61
CA GLN A 51 4.70 18.89 -24.18
C GLN A 51 5.75 18.61 -23.10
N ASN A 52 5.94 19.53 -22.15
CA ASN A 52 6.89 19.36 -21.05
C ASN A 52 6.47 18.21 -20.13
N LYS A 53 5.17 18.05 -19.83
CA LYS A 53 4.66 16.89 -19.09
C LYS A 53 4.93 15.58 -19.84
N ARG A 54 4.72 15.54 -21.15
CA ARG A 54 4.99 14.35 -21.98
C ARG A 54 6.48 14.01 -21.98
N ARG A 55 7.36 15.00 -22.22
CA ARG A 55 8.82 14.82 -22.21
C ARG A 55 9.32 14.34 -20.84
N ALA A 56 8.91 15.02 -19.77
CA ALA A 56 9.24 14.62 -18.40
C ALA A 56 8.71 13.22 -18.07
N GLY A 57 7.52 12.86 -18.56
CA GLY A 57 6.96 11.51 -18.43
C GLY A 57 7.82 10.45 -19.11
N LEU A 58 8.28 10.71 -20.34
CA LEU A 58 9.17 9.81 -21.08
C LEU A 58 10.54 9.66 -20.40
N GLU A 59 11.15 10.77 -19.99
CA GLU A 59 12.43 10.76 -19.29
C GLU A 59 12.34 10.06 -17.92
N ASN A 60 11.27 10.32 -17.15
CA ASN A 60 11.04 9.64 -15.88
C ASN A 60 10.79 8.14 -16.09
N ALA A 61 10.08 7.74 -17.15
CA ALA A 61 9.89 6.33 -17.50
C ALA A 61 11.22 5.64 -17.85
N LYS A 62 12.09 6.30 -18.62
CA LYS A 62 13.46 5.79 -18.89
C LYS A 62 14.25 5.63 -17.59
N ARG A 63 14.23 6.64 -16.71
CA ARG A 63 14.91 6.60 -15.41
C ARG A 63 14.38 5.47 -14.52
N LEU A 64 13.06 5.32 -14.45
CA LEU A 64 12.41 4.23 -13.71
C LEU A 64 12.86 2.86 -14.24
N LYS A 65 12.91 2.66 -15.56
CA LYS A 65 13.41 1.41 -16.16
C LYS A 65 14.85 1.09 -15.72
N LEU A 66 15.74 2.09 -15.69
CA LEU A 66 17.12 1.91 -15.24
C LEU A 66 17.18 1.52 -13.75
N VAL A 67 16.42 2.22 -12.90
CA VAL A 67 16.33 1.90 -11.46
C VAL A 67 15.76 0.49 -11.25
N HIS A 68 14.74 0.10 -12.01
CA HIS A 68 14.18 -1.24 -11.97
C HIS A 68 15.20 -2.30 -12.38
N LYS A 69 15.96 -2.08 -13.47
CA LYS A 69 17.00 -3.00 -13.93
C LYS A 69 18.09 -3.18 -12.88
N ALA A 70 18.59 -2.09 -12.30
CA ALA A 70 19.61 -2.10 -11.26
C ALA A 70 19.15 -2.89 -10.02
N ARG A 71 17.89 -2.69 -9.59
CA ARG A 71 17.34 -3.36 -8.38
C ARG A 71 16.75 -4.74 -8.64
N SER A 72 16.70 -5.20 -9.89
CA SER A 72 16.09 -6.48 -10.23
C SER A 72 16.93 -7.66 -9.73
N GLY A 73 18.26 -7.58 -9.85
CA GLY A 73 19.17 -8.63 -9.38
C GLY A 73 19.07 -8.84 -7.88
N GLU A 74 19.22 -7.76 -7.10
CA GLU A 74 19.09 -7.77 -5.64
C GLU A 74 17.74 -8.31 -5.17
N ARG A 75 16.64 -7.91 -5.84
CA ARG A 75 15.30 -8.38 -5.50
C ARG A 75 15.16 -9.88 -5.74
N THR A 76 15.65 -10.38 -6.87
CA THR A 76 15.61 -11.80 -7.19
C THR A 76 16.42 -12.62 -6.19
N LEU A 77 17.62 -12.15 -5.82
CA LEU A 77 18.46 -12.78 -4.80
C LEU A 77 17.74 -12.85 -3.45
N ARG A 78 17.20 -11.71 -3.00
CA ARG A 78 16.44 -11.64 -1.74
C ARG A 78 15.23 -12.57 -1.72
N TYR A 79 14.52 -12.72 -2.84
CA TYR A 79 13.37 -13.61 -2.93
C TYR A 79 13.78 -15.08 -2.90
N LYS A 80 14.89 -15.44 -3.57
CA LYS A 80 15.45 -16.79 -3.50
C LYS A 80 15.87 -17.14 -2.07
N GLU A 81 16.57 -16.24 -1.41
CA GLU A 81 16.99 -16.40 -0.01
C GLU A 81 15.77 -16.54 0.92
N THR A 82 14.76 -15.69 0.75
CA THR A 82 13.52 -15.76 1.53
C THR A 82 12.84 -17.13 1.41
N LYS A 83 12.78 -17.70 0.20
CA LYS A 83 12.21 -19.04 0.00
C LYS A 83 13.05 -20.12 0.69
N ARG A 84 14.38 -20.08 0.52
CA ARG A 84 15.28 -21.05 1.15
C ARG A 84 15.15 -21.02 2.68
N THR A 85 15.12 -19.83 3.29
CA THR A 85 14.91 -19.69 4.73
C THR A 85 13.53 -20.21 5.13
N ALA A 86 12.49 -19.94 4.34
CA ALA A 86 11.14 -20.41 4.60
C ALA A 86 11.02 -21.95 4.58
N GLU A 87 11.74 -22.64 3.69
CA GLU A 87 11.79 -24.12 3.65
C GLU A 87 12.41 -24.73 4.91
N VAL A 88 13.50 -24.12 5.40
CA VAL A 88 14.17 -24.53 6.65
C VAL A 88 13.24 -24.29 7.85
N GLU A 89 12.68 -23.09 7.95
CA GLU A 89 11.72 -22.72 9.00
C GLU A 89 10.50 -23.66 8.99
N PHE A 90 9.93 -23.95 7.82
CA PHE A 90 8.79 -24.84 7.68
C PHE A 90 9.10 -26.24 8.21
N THR A 91 10.28 -26.77 7.92
CA THR A 91 10.69 -28.10 8.40
C THR A 91 10.68 -28.18 9.93
N HIS A 92 11.03 -27.09 10.60
CA HIS A 92 11.02 -27.01 12.07
C HIS A 92 9.63 -26.72 12.64
N TYR A 93 8.82 -25.89 11.96
CA TYR A 93 7.54 -25.42 12.49
C TYR A 93 6.32 -26.26 12.09
N LYS A 94 6.42 -27.15 11.08
CA LYS A 94 5.26 -27.88 10.52
C LYS A 94 4.49 -28.76 11.51
N ALA A 95 5.08 -29.13 12.64
CA ALA A 95 4.43 -29.92 13.69
C ALA A 95 3.77 -29.06 14.79
N ASP A 96 4.02 -27.75 14.79
CA ASP A 96 3.46 -26.83 15.77
C ASP A 96 2.02 -26.45 15.40
N ALA A 97 1.11 -26.63 16.35
CA ALA A 97 -0.32 -26.36 16.16
C ALA A 97 -0.62 -24.89 15.80
N LEU A 98 0.08 -23.92 16.40
CA LEU A 98 -0.12 -22.51 16.10
C LEU A 98 0.40 -22.16 14.69
N PHE A 99 1.52 -22.77 14.29
CA PHE A 99 2.04 -22.59 12.93
C PHE A 99 1.04 -23.09 11.89
N VAL A 100 0.59 -24.35 12.03
CA VAL A 100 -0.39 -24.95 11.12
C VAL A 100 -1.68 -24.16 11.09
N ALA A 101 -2.22 -23.78 12.26
CA ALA A 101 -3.44 -22.98 12.35
C ALA A 101 -3.30 -21.62 11.65
N GLY A 102 -2.16 -20.93 11.83
CA GLY A 102 -1.93 -19.62 11.21
C GLY A 102 -1.78 -19.69 9.69
N VAL A 103 -1.08 -20.70 9.17
CA VAL A 103 -0.97 -20.93 7.72
C VAL A 103 -2.34 -21.28 7.13
N MET A 104 -3.11 -22.15 7.78
CA MET A 104 -4.45 -22.52 7.29
C MET A 104 -5.45 -21.37 7.38
N LEU A 105 -5.43 -20.57 8.46
CA LEU A 105 -6.23 -19.35 8.55
C LEU A 105 -5.91 -18.37 7.43
N TYR A 106 -4.64 -18.26 7.04
CA TYR A 106 -4.27 -17.44 5.91
C TYR A 106 -4.77 -18.00 4.58
N GLN A 107 -4.76 -19.33 4.42
CA GLN A 107 -5.28 -19.97 3.22
C GLN A 107 -6.79 -19.74 3.03
N THR A 108 -7.55 -19.65 4.12
CA THR A 108 -9.03 -19.51 4.07
C THR A 108 -9.53 -18.07 4.13
N HIS A 109 -8.91 -17.22 4.95
CA HIS A 109 -9.33 -15.83 5.16
C HIS A 109 -8.37 -14.79 4.57
N GLY A 110 -7.23 -15.24 4.05
CA GLY A 110 -6.18 -14.38 3.54
C GLY A 110 -6.44 -13.91 2.11
N ASP A 111 -5.98 -12.70 1.82
CA ASP A 111 -5.89 -12.20 0.44
C ASP A 111 -4.70 -12.88 -0.25
N LEU A 112 -4.95 -13.87 -1.11
CA LEU A 112 -3.91 -14.57 -1.87
C LEU A 112 -3.52 -13.85 -3.17
N ASP A 113 -4.45 -13.09 -3.75
CA ASP A 113 -4.28 -12.41 -5.04
C ASP A 113 -3.32 -11.22 -4.96
N ASN A 114 -3.36 -10.49 -3.84
CA ASN A 114 -2.48 -9.34 -3.64
C ASN A 114 -1.11 -9.77 -3.08
N GLY A 115 -0.08 -9.76 -3.92
CA GLY A 115 1.28 -10.13 -3.51
C GLY A 115 2.01 -9.13 -2.60
N ARG A 116 1.36 -8.05 -2.14
CA ARG A 116 2.04 -6.94 -1.41
C ARG A 116 1.85 -6.99 0.11
N PRO A 117 0.68 -6.67 0.68
CA PRO A 117 0.47 -6.85 2.11
C PRO A 117 -0.02 -8.26 2.43
N ILE A 118 0.25 -8.69 3.65
CA ILE A 118 -0.51 -9.79 4.27
C ILE A 118 -1.81 -9.17 4.76
N ARG A 119 -2.94 -9.72 4.32
CA ARG A 119 -4.27 -9.31 4.78
C ARG A 119 -5.10 -10.53 5.10
N ILE A 120 -5.80 -10.50 6.23
CA ILE A 120 -6.90 -11.41 6.53
C ILE A 120 -8.18 -10.62 6.74
N SER A 121 -9.30 -11.18 6.27
CA SER A 121 -10.64 -10.60 6.44
C SER A 121 -11.57 -11.63 7.07
N SER A 122 -12.11 -11.32 8.25
CA SER A 122 -13.06 -12.20 8.93
C SER A 122 -13.96 -11.41 9.88
N THR A 123 -15.13 -11.97 10.17
CA THR A 123 -16.04 -11.48 11.22
C THR A 123 -15.70 -12.08 12.57
N ASP A 124 -14.90 -13.14 12.60
CA ASP A 124 -14.46 -13.81 13.82
C ASP A 124 -13.20 -13.15 14.39
N ALA A 125 -13.35 -12.46 15.53
CA ALA A 125 -12.23 -11.83 16.21
C ALA A 125 -11.19 -12.84 16.76
N VAL A 126 -11.56 -14.10 16.98
CA VAL A 126 -10.63 -15.16 17.41
C VAL A 126 -9.67 -15.52 16.27
N ALA A 127 -10.15 -15.66 15.04
CA ALA A 127 -9.30 -15.82 13.85
C ALA A 127 -8.23 -14.72 13.74
N HIS A 128 -8.60 -13.46 13.99
CA HIS A 128 -7.64 -12.35 14.00
C HIS A 128 -6.61 -12.47 15.14
N GLN A 129 -7.02 -12.87 16.34
CA GLN A 129 -6.11 -13.07 17.47
C GLN A 129 -5.09 -14.17 17.20
N ILE A 130 -5.55 -15.33 16.71
CA ILE A 130 -4.68 -16.46 16.37
C ILE A 130 -3.69 -16.03 15.29
N PHE A 131 -4.17 -15.35 14.23
CA PHE A 131 -3.30 -14.91 13.16
C PHE A 131 -2.28 -13.86 13.60
N ILE A 132 -2.65 -12.90 14.45
CA ILE A 132 -1.72 -11.91 15.01
C ILE A 132 -0.67 -12.60 15.88
N ARG A 133 -1.06 -13.59 16.70
CA ARG A 133 -0.13 -14.38 17.51
C ARG A 133 0.83 -15.17 16.61
N PHE A 134 0.31 -15.90 15.62
CA PHE A 134 1.09 -16.60 14.61
C PHE A 134 2.12 -15.68 13.94
N ALA A 135 1.67 -14.51 13.47
CA ALA A 135 2.56 -13.58 12.78
C ALA A 135 3.67 -13.05 13.70
N LYS A 136 3.37 -12.75 14.97
CA LYS A 136 4.40 -12.36 15.95
C LYS A 136 5.41 -13.47 16.18
N THR A 137 4.95 -14.71 16.33
CA THR A 137 5.80 -15.87 16.65
C THR A 137 6.68 -16.27 15.47
N TYR A 138 6.11 -16.48 14.28
CA TYR A 138 6.84 -17.09 13.16
C TYR A 138 7.27 -16.10 12.07
N LEU A 139 6.51 -15.01 11.85
CA LEU A 139 6.89 -13.97 10.90
C LEU A 139 7.78 -12.88 11.53
N GLY A 140 8.00 -12.92 12.84
CA GLY A 140 8.85 -11.98 13.58
C GLY A 140 8.34 -10.54 13.52
N ILE A 141 7.03 -10.34 13.39
CA ILE A 141 6.48 -8.98 13.31
C ILE A 141 6.38 -8.33 14.69
N THR A 142 6.67 -7.04 14.74
CA THR A 142 6.43 -6.21 15.92
C THR A 142 4.95 -5.82 16.02
N PRO A 143 4.40 -5.61 17.23
CA PRO A 143 3.01 -5.19 17.40
C PRO A 143 2.64 -3.96 16.55
N LYS A 144 3.57 -2.99 16.42
CA LYS A 144 3.39 -1.73 15.67
C LYS A 144 3.16 -1.91 14.16
N GLN A 145 3.54 -3.05 13.59
CA GLN A 145 3.39 -3.35 12.16
C GLN A 145 1.98 -3.84 11.80
N VAL A 146 1.21 -4.30 12.79
CA VAL A 146 -0.17 -4.74 12.59
C VAL A 146 -1.07 -3.52 12.48
N ARG A 147 -1.94 -3.49 11.48
CA ARG A 147 -3.02 -2.51 11.43
C ARG A 147 -4.34 -3.23 11.23
N LEU A 148 -5.42 -2.59 11.64
CA LEU A 148 -6.78 -3.11 11.49
C LEU A 148 -7.65 -2.03 10.85
N TRP A 149 -8.57 -2.39 9.98
CA TRP A 149 -9.73 -1.53 9.72
C TRP A 149 -10.99 -2.38 9.75
N LEU A 150 -12.13 -1.72 9.96
CA LEU A 150 -13.42 -2.37 9.94
C LEU A 150 -14.13 -2.05 8.64
N LEU A 151 -14.74 -3.07 8.04
CA LEU A 151 -15.78 -2.90 7.06
C LEU A 151 -17.13 -2.91 7.81
N LEU A 152 -17.76 -1.74 7.82
CA LEU A 152 -19.00 -1.47 8.52
C LEU A 152 -20.16 -1.36 7.53
N TYR A 153 -21.36 -1.53 8.07
CA TYR A 153 -22.63 -1.43 7.35
C TYR A 153 -23.39 -0.25 7.96
N PRO A 154 -24.36 0.37 7.25
CA PRO A 154 -25.02 1.59 7.72
C PRO A 154 -25.65 1.49 9.13
N GLN A 155 -26.08 0.29 9.53
CA GLN A 155 -26.70 0.05 10.83
C GLN A 155 -25.68 -0.17 11.98
N HIS A 156 -24.38 -0.23 11.67
CA HIS A 156 -23.35 -0.41 12.70
C HIS A 156 -23.04 0.89 13.42
N ASN A 157 -22.94 0.81 14.74
CA ASN A 157 -22.29 1.85 15.53
C ASN A 157 -20.76 1.63 15.49
N GLU A 158 -20.04 2.56 14.84
CA GLU A 158 -18.59 2.51 14.66
C GLU A 158 -17.83 2.37 15.99
N GLU A 159 -18.20 3.15 17.01
CA GLU A 159 -17.52 3.14 18.32
C GLU A 159 -17.67 1.79 19.03
N VAL A 160 -18.87 1.22 18.99
CA VAL A 160 -19.16 -0.10 19.59
C VAL A 160 -18.34 -1.18 18.90
N CYS A 161 -18.30 -1.17 17.56
CA CYS A 161 -17.50 -2.11 16.79
C CYS A 161 -16.01 -1.96 17.09
N MET A 162 -15.48 -0.73 17.04
CA MET A 162 -14.07 -0.46 17.33
C MET A 162 -13.68 -0.88 18.75
N ARG A 163 -14.55 -0.68 19.75
CA ARG A 163 -14.33 -1.13 21.13
C ARG A 163 -14.28 -2.65 21.23
N TYR A 164 -15.20 -3.35 20.56
CA TYR A 164 -15.20 -4.81 20.46
C TYR A 164 -13.87 -5.31 19.87
N TRP A 165 -13.47 -4.78 18.71
CA TRP A 165 -12.25 -5.22 18.02
C TRP A 165 -10.97 -4.87 18.79
N LYS A 166 -10.91 -3.71 19.44
CA LYS A 166 -9.80 -3.34 20.33
C LYS A 166 -9.64 -4.34 21.47
N LYS A 167 -10.73 -4.69 22.14
CA LYS A 167 -10.72 -5.65 23.26
C LYS A 167 -10.17 -7.01 22.82
N HIS A 168 -10.61 -7.52 21.68
CA HIS A 168 -10.25 -8.86 21.23
C HIS A 168 -8.85 -8.90 20.60
N THR A 169 -8.50 -7.94 19.74
CA THR A 169 -7.18 -7.96 19.06
C THR A 169 -6.03 -7.40 19.90
N SER A 170 -6.34 -6.76 21.03
CA SER A 170 -5.38 -6.01 21.87
C SER A 170 -4.60 -4.93 21.09
N LEU A 171 -5.15 -4.44 19.98
CA LEU A 171 -4.58 -3.35 19.21
C LEU A 171 -5.10 -2.00 19.74
N PRO A 172 -4.24 -0.99 19.95
CA PRO A 172 -4.68 0.35 20.31
C PRO A 172 -5.34 1.03 19.11
N TYR A 173 -6.21 2.02 19.39
CA TYR A 173 -6.94 2.77 18.35
C TYR A 173 -6.02 3.45 17.32
N THR A 174 -4.77 3.77 17.69
CA THR A 174 -3.76 4.31 16.76
C THR A 174 -3.33 3.33 15.66
N GLN A 175 -3.67 2.05 15.81
CA GLN A 175 -3.46 1.01 14.79
C GLN A 175 -4.71 0.72 13.96
N PHE A 176 -5.82 1.41 14.24
CA PHE A 176 -7.02 1.36 13.43
C PHE A 176 -6.89 2.37 12.29
N HIS A 177 -6.94 1.87 11.06
CA HIS A 177 -7.05 2.70 9.87
C HIS A 177 -8.49 3.19 9.68
N ARG A 178 -8.68 4.07 8.70
CA ARG A 178 -10.00 4.58 8.32
C ARG A 178 -10.94 3.41 8.01
N ASN A 179 -12.04 3.33 8.75
CA ASN A 179 -13.08 2.34 8.52
C ASN A 179 -13.76 2.56 7.17
N GLN A 180 -14.21 1.47 6.57
CA GLN A 180 -14.89 1.45 5.28
C GLN A 180 -16.37 1.16 5.48
N TYR A 181 -17.21 1.75 4.65
CA TYR A 181 -18.65 1.62 4.73
C TYR A 181 -19.17 0.98 3.45
N VAL A 182 -19.88 -0.13 3.58
CA VAL A 182 -20.57 -0.76 2.45
C VAL A 182 -21.78 0.10 2.07
N GLN A 183 -21.87 0.46 0.80
CA GLN A 183 -23.05 1.13 0.25
C GLN A 183 -24.12 0.07 -0.02
N GLY A 184 -25.19 0.05 0.77
CA GLY A 184 -26.33 -0.83 0.55
C GLY A 184 -27.24 -0.98 1.77
N ASN A 185 -28.56 -0.95 1.53
CA ASN A 185 -29.59 -1.26 2.51
C ASN A 185 -29.90 -2.76 2.46
N SER A 186 -29.02 -3.60 3.00
CA SER A 186 -29.39 -4.98 3.28
C SER A 186 -30.34 -4.99 4.49
N GLN A 187 -31.55 -5.53 4.31
CA GLN A 187 -32.54 -5.76 5.38
C GLN A 187 -32.11 -6.88 6.35
N LYS A 188 -31.02 -7.60 6.04
CA LYS A 188 -30.50 -8.67 6.91
C LYS A 188 -29.76 -8.05 8.08
N LYS A 189 -29.98 -8.59 9.29
CA LYS A 189 -29.23 -8.20 10.50
C LYS A 189 -27.73 -8.17 10.16
N PRO A 190 -27.04 -7.05 10.34
CA PRO A 190 -25.63 -6.97 10.03
C PRO A 190 -24.84 -7.91 10.95
N LEU A 191 -23.73 -8.45 10.45
CA LEU A 191 -22.75 -9.20 11.24
C LEU A 191 -22.34 -8.35 12.45
N HIS A 192 -22.72 -8.76 13.68
CA HIS A 192 -22.85 -7.91 14.88
C HIS A 192 -21.83 -6.78 15.09
N TYR A 193 -20.55 -6.98 14.76
CA TYR A 193 -19.48 -6.02 15.00
C TYR A 193 -18.69 -5.65 13.72
N GLY A 194 -19.29 -5.82 12.55
CA GLY A 194 -18.64 -5.61 11.25
C GLY A 194 -17.60 -6.68 10.90
N VAL A 195 -16.87 -6.46 9.81
CA VAL A 195 -15.79 -7.36 9.35
C VAL A 195 -14.43 -6.74 9.65
N GLY A 196 -13.60 -7.46 10.41
CA GLY A 196 -12.25 -7.06 10.71
C GLY A 196 -11.33 -7.33 9.52
N ASN A 197 -10.44 -6.39 9.23
CA ASN A 197 -9.42 -6.55 8.19
C ASN A 197 -8.05 -6.27 8.81
N THR A 198 -7.31 -7.31 9.16
CA THR A 198 -5.95 -7.15 9.68
C THR A 198 -4.98 -7.08 8.51
N ILE A 199 -4.11 -6.09 8.52
CA ILE A 199 -3.09 -5.87 7.48
C ILE A 199 -1.69 -5.75 8.09
N ILE A 200 -0.73 -6.41 7.47
CA ILE A 200 0.70 -6.32 7.78
C ILE A 200 1.44 -5.96 6.50
N GLY A 201 2.08 -4.79 6.48
CA GLY A 201 2.79 -4.28 5.31
C GLY A 201 4.17 -4.88 5.15
N SER A 202 4.29 -6.01 4.44
CA SER A 202 5.60 -6.55 4.03
C SER A 202 5.48 -7.54 2.88
N THR A 203 6.06 -7.19 1.72
CA THR A 203 6.10 -8.07 0.54
C THR A 203 6.96 -9.30 0.77
N VAL A 204 8.03 -9.18 1.55
CA VAL A 204 8.95 -10.30 1.84
C VAL A 204 8.28 -11.32 2.75
N LEU A 205 7.61 -10.86 3.81
CA LEU A 205 6.86 -11.75 4.71
C LEU A 205 5.66 -12.37 4.00
N LYS A 206 5.00 -11.62 3.10
CA LYS A 206 3.91 -12.15 2.27
C LYS A 206 4.39 -13.29 1.37
N LEU A 207 5.54 -13.12 0.72
CA LEU A 207 6.15 -14.16 -0.12
C LEU A 207 6.55 -15.40 0.68
N LYS A 208 7.13 -15.21 1.88
CA LYS A 208 7.42 -16.30 2.82
C LYS A 208 6.15 -17.05 3.22
N LEU A 209 5.10 -16.34 3.60
CA LEU A 209 3.83 -16.93 4.03
C LEU A 209 3.14 -17.71 2.91
N ILE A 210 3.08 -17.17 1.68
CA ILE A 210 2.56 -17.93 0.52
C ILE A 210 3.38 -19.21 0.34
N HIS A 211 4.71 -19.12 0.43
CA HIS A 211 5.54 -20.31 0.25
C HIS A 211 5.30 -21.37 1.32
N TRP A 212 5.09 -20.98 2.58
CA TRP A 212 4.65 -21.91 3.63
C TRP A 212 3.28 -22.54 3.35
N CYS A 213 2.34 -21.79 2.77
CA CYS A 213 1.05 -22.34 2.35
C CYS A 213 1.24 -23.45 1.31
N ASP A 214 2.08 -23.21 0.29
CA ASP A 214 2.40 -24.19 -0.74
C ASP A 214 3.06 -25.45 -0.15
N LEU A 215 4.03 -25.27 0.76
CA LEU A 215 4.75 -26.37 1.40
C LEU A 215 3.81 -27.20 2.29
N LEU A 216 2.94 -26.54 3.07
CA LEU A 216 1.98 -27.21 3.93
C LEU A 216 1.00 -28.05 3.10
N GLN A 217 0.40 -27.48 2.06
CA GLN A 217 -0.51 -28.21 1.17
C GLN A 217 0.15 -29.43 0.55
N LYS A 218 1.37 -29.27 0.02
CA LYS A 218 2.14 -30.39 -0.54
C LYS A 218 2.43 -31.47 0.49
N SER A 219 2.73 -31.09 1.73
CA SER A 219 3.01 -32.04 2.81
C SER A 219 1.77 -32.82 3.26
N LEU A 220 0.57 -32.22 3.16
CA LEU A 220 -0.69 -32.83 3.55
C LEU A 220 -1.28 -33.71 2.44
N ILE A 221 -1.02 -33.38 1.16
CA ILE A 221 -1.55 -34.12 0.01
C ILE A 221 -0.67 -35.32 -0.36
N LYS A 222 0.65 -35.27 -0.07
CA LYS A 222 1.54 -36.40 -0.30
C LYS A 222 1.16 -37.56 0.63
N LYS A 223 0.58 -38.61 0.03
CA LYS A 223 0.42 -39.93 0.63
C LYS A 223 1.78 -40.59 0.85
#